data_AF-A0A3D5Q0D0-F1
#
_entry.id   AF-A0A3D5Q0D0-F1
#
_cell.length_a   1.000
_cell.length_b   1.000
_cell.length_c   1.000
_cell.angle_alpha   90.00
_cell.angle_beta   90.00
_cell.angle_gamma   90.00
#
_symmetry.space_group_name_H-M   'P 1'
#
loop_
_entity.id
_entity.type
_entity.pdbx_description
1 polymer ?
#
loop_
_entity_poly.entity_id
_entity_poly.type
_entity_poly.pdbx_seq_one_letter_code
_entity_poly.pdbx_strand_id
1 'polypeptide(L)'
;MGSTTNKTAVAKGNTGKAIRKTDVVIVGAGFGGLCMAIKLQEAGYNDFVILEKAGEVGGTWRDNTYPGCACDVQSHMYSYSFEGKPDWSKRYAPWNEIQQYILDTTEKYGLRQRVEFHQEVIAAEYNDDTARWLITTEKGDRFDCRYWVLASGPLHVPQYPDIKGLDSFRGKVFHSARWDHDYDLKGKKVVSIGTGGSAIQYCPEIAPEVEQLYVFQRSPAWVIPRDDRRYLGIEKKLFARFPALRKLHRARLYWTNESRVWPIFNPSLA
;
A
#
# COMPACT_ATOMS: atom_id res chain seq x y z
N MET A 1 -32.25 14.42 -62.79
CA MET A 1 -32.66 13.78 -61.53
C MET A 1 -31.95 12.46 -61.42
N GLY A 2 -30.97 12.35 -60.53
CA GLY A 2 -30.11 11.19 -60.43
C GLY A 2 -29.28 11.31 -59.15
N SER A 3 -29.85 10.78 -58.09
CA SER A 3 -29.23 10.58 -56.78
C SER A 3 -27.93 9.79 -56.92
N THR A 4 -26.85 10.25 -56.29
CA THR A 4 -25.75 9.36 -55.91
C THR A 4 -25.17 9.79 -54.58
N THR A 5 -25.69 9.09 -53.58
CA THR A 5 -25.31 8.96 -52.18
C THR A 5 -23.81 9.01 -51.89
N ASN A 6 -23.47 9.90 -50.97
CA ASN A 6 -22.26 9.85 -50.13
C ASN A 6 -22.12 8.47 -49.49
N LYS A 7 -21.07 7.72 -49.85
CA LYS A 7 -20.57 6.61 -49.04
C LYS A 7 -19.43 7.13 -48.18
N THR A 8 -19.77 7.58 -46.98
CA THR A 8 -18.81 7.75 -45.88
C THR A 8 -18.24 6.37 -45.55
N ALA A 9 -16.96 6.19 -45.85
CA ALA A 9 -16.22 5.00 -45.44
C ALA A 9 -16.12 4.99 -43.92
N VAL A 10 -16.82 4.05 -43.28
CA VAL A 10 -16.63 3.70 -41.88
C VAL A 10 -15.26 3.06 -41.76
N ALA A 11 -14.32 3.76 -41.11
CA ALA A 11 -13.02 3.22 -40.75
C ALA A 11 -13.20 2.05 -39.76
N LYS A 12 -13.19 0.83 -40.29
CA LYS A 12 -12.98 -0.39 -39.50
C LYS A 12 -11.50 -0.48 -39.13
N GLY A 13 -11.19 -0.03 -37.92
CA GLY A 13 -9.87 -0.16 -37.31
C GLY A 13 -9.97 -0.53 -35.84
N ASN A 14 -10.81 -1.51 -35.49
CA ASN A 14 -10.85 -2.06 -34.13
C ASN A 14 -9.95 -3.30 -34.08
N THR A 15 -8.63 -3.11 -34.02
CA THR A 15 -7.72 -4.15 -33.53
C THR A 15 -7.79 -4.14 -32.00
N GLY A 16 -8.99 -4.41 -31.46
CA GLY A 16 -9.21 -4.47 -30.02
C GLY A 16 -8.47 -5.67 -29.45
N LYS A 17 -7.63 -5.44 -28.45
CA LYS A 17 -7.03 -6.50 -27.63
C LYS A 17 -8.14 -7.46 -27.18
N ALA A 18 -7.87 -8.76 -27.22
CA ALA A 18 -8.85 -9.77 -26.81
C ALA A 18 -9.28 -9.54 -25.35
N ILE A 19 -10.59 -9.62 -25.07
CA ILE A 19 -11.12 -9.48 -23.71
C ILE A 19 -10.84 -10.77 -22.95
N ARG A 20 -10.09 -10.68 -21.84
CA ARG A 20 -9.83 -11.81 -20.95
C ARG A 20 -11.04 -12.03 -20.04
N LYS A 21 -11.63 -13.23 -20.09
CA LYS A 21 -12.67 -13.64 -19.14
C LYS A 21 -12.05 -14.27 -17.89
N THR A 22 -12.57 -13.91 -16.74
CA THR A 22 -12.24 -14.48 -15.43
C THR A 22 -13.43 -14.31 -14.48
N ASP A 23 -13.43 -14.94 -13.32
CA ASP A 23 -14.49 -14.77 -12.33
C ASP A 23 -14.25 -13.57 -11.43
N VAL A 24 -13.03 -13.37 -10.94
CA VAL A 24 -12.68 -12.28 -10.01
C VAL A 24 -11.51 -11.46 -10.51
N VAL A 25 -11.68 -10.14 -10.58
CA VAL A 25 -10.58 -9.18 -10.75
C VAL A 25 -10.34 -8.47 -9.43
N ILE A 26 -9.13 -8.59 -8.89
CA ILE A 26 -8.68 -7.89 -7.68
C ILE A 26 -7.76 -6.75 -8.11
N VAL A 27 -8.05 -5.52 -7.69
CA VAL A 27 -7.23 -4.34 -8.04
C VAL A 27 -6.39 -3.93 -6.85
N GLY A 28 -5.06 -4.06 -6.98
CA GLY A 28 -4.05 -3.73 -5.97
C GLY A 28 -3.43 -4.97 -5.33
N ALA A 29 -2.09 -5.03 -5.29
CA ALA A 29 -1.33 -6.13 -4.69
C ALA A 29 -0.67 -5.74 -3.36
N GLY A 30 -1.39 -4.96 -2.54
CA GLY A 30 -1.07 -4.75 -1.12
C GLY A 30 -1.68 -5.81 -0.21
N PHE A 31 -1.64 -5.59 1.11
CA PHE A 31 -2.23 -6.47 2.12
C PHE A 31 -3.69 -6.89 1.80
N GLY A 32 -4.54 -5.95 1.36
CA GLY A 32 -5.95 -6.25 1.07
C GLY A 32 -6.12 -7.25 -0.09
N GLY A 33 -5.48 -6.99 -1.22
CA GLY A 33 -5.64 -7.81 -2.42
C GLY A 33 -4.98 -9.18 -2.29
N LEU A 34 -3.81 -9.24 -1.67
CA LEU A 34 -3.14 -10.51 -1.37
C LEU A 34 -3.95 -11.34 -0.36
N CYS A 35 -4.51 -10.74 0.69
CA CYS A 35 -5.41 -11.44 1.61
C CYS A 35 -6.62 -12.02 0.87
N MET A 36 -7.27 -11.21 0.02
CA MET A 36 -8.42 -11.66 -0.76
C MET A 36 -8.06 -12.85 -1.63
N ALA A 37 -6.93 -12.80 -2.34
CA ALA A 37 -6.46 -13.89 -3.18
C ALA A 37 -6.22 -15.19 -2.39
N ILE A 38 -5.58 -15.10 -1.21
CA ILE A 38 -5.38 -16.25 -0.31
C ILE A 38 -6.73 -16.83 0.11
N LYS A 39 -7.70 -15.97 0.48
CA LYS A 39 -9.02 -16.43 0.92
C LYS A 39 -9.86 -17.03 -0.20
N LEU A 40 -9.72 -16.56 -1.43
CA LEU A 40 -10.30 -17.22 -2.60
C LEU A 40 -9.72 -18.63 -2.78
N GLN A 41 -8.39 -18.77 -2.72
CA GLN A 41 -7.72 -20.07 -2.83
C GLN A 41 -8.16 -21.05 -1.72
N GLU A 42 -8.19 -20.59 -0.47
CA GLU A 42 -8.67 -21.39 0.67
C GLU A 42 -10.12 -21.85 0.51
N ALA A 43 -10.97 -21.02 -0.10
CA ALA A 43 -12.36 -21.34 -0.39
C ALA A 43 -12.56 -22.15 -1.69
N GLY A 44 -11.49 -22.51 -2.39
CA GLY A 44 -11.52 -23.31 -3.62
C GLY A 44 -11.77 -22.50 -4.91
N TYR A 45 -11.86 -21.17 -4.83
CA TYR A 45 -12.02 -20.29 -5.99
C TYR A 45 -10.66 -19.93 -6.57
N ASN A 46 -10.37 -20.44 -7.76
CA ASN A 46 -9.05 -20.33 -8.40
C ASN A 46 -9.04 -19.53 -9.70
N ASP A 47 -10.20 -19.09 -10.21
CA ASP A 47 -10.28 -18.22 -11.39
C ASP A 47 -10.30 -16.76 -10.95
N PHE A 48 -9.10 -16.20 -10.77
CA PHE A 48 -8.94 -14.78 -10.45
C PHE A 48 -7.63 -14.24 -10.98
N VAL A 49 -7.58 -12.92 -11.17
CA VAL A 49 -6.38 -12.15 -11.49
C VAL A 49 -6.24 -10.97 -10.53
N ILE A 50 -5.02 -10.67 -10.15
CA ILE A 50 -4.67 -9.46 -9.40
C ILE A 50 -4.02 -8.47 -10.37
N LEU A 51 -4.55 -7.25 -10.45
CA LEU A 51 -3.99 -6.18 -11.27
C LEU A 51 -3.24 -5.20 -10.36
N GLU A 52 -1.94 -5.00 -10.61
CA GLU A 52 -1.08 -4.08 -9.88
C GLU A 52 -0.42 -3.10 -10.85
N LYS A 53 -0.48 -1.81 -10.53
CA LYS A 53 0.10 -0.79 -11.40
C LYS A 53 1.62 -0.70 -11.30
N ALA A 54 2.18 -1.06 -10.15
CA ALA A 54 3.62 -1.14 -9.96
C ALA A 54 4.22 -2.42 -10.55
N GLY A 55 5.56 -2.51 -10.55
CA GLY A 55 6.31 -3.70 -10.97
C GLY A 55 6.49 -4.76 -9.88
N GLU A 56 5.94 -4.55 -8.69
CA GLU A 56 6.12 -5.42 -7.53
C GLU A 56 4.91 -5.33 -6.58
N VAL A 57 4.66 -6.35 -5.77
CA VAL A 57 3.66 -6.36 -4.70
C VAL A 57 4.11 -5.52 -3.50
N GLY A 58 3.20 -5.21 -2.58
CA GLY A 58 3.55 -4.53 -1.32
C GLY A 58 2.70 -3.30 -1.01
N GLY A 59 2.17 -2.63 -2.04
CA GLY A 59 1.39 -1.40 -1.88
C GLY A 59 2.18 -0.35 -1.08
N THR A 60 1.63 0.08 0.05
CA THR A 60 2.26 1.06 0.94
C THR A 60 3.72 0.77 1.27
N TRP A 61 4.08 -0.49 1.52
CA TRP A 61 5.42 -0.88 1.99
C TRP A 61 6.46 -1.01 0.90
N ARG A 62 6.00 -1.10 -0.35
CA ARG A 62 6.84 -0.97 -1.55
C ARG A 62 7.03 0.52 -1.89
N ASP A 63 5.98 1.31 -1.79
CA ASP A 63 5.98 2.70 -2.26
C ASP A 63 6.63 3.69 -1.27
N ASN A 64 6.63 3.39 0.03
CA ASN A 64 7.14 4.30 1.06
C ASN A 64 8.44 3.75 1.67
N THR A 65 9.55 4.38 1.27
CA THR A 65 10.90 3.94 1.65
C THR A 65 11.74 5.05 2.30
N TYR A 66 11.11 6.16 2.69
CA TYR A 66 11.81 7.29 3.31
C TYR A 66 12.49 6.88 4.64
N PRO A 67 13.55 7.59 5.09
CA PRO A 67 14.24 7.32 6.35
C PRO A 67 13.29 7.25 7.54
N GLY A 68 13.43 6.21 8.36
CA GLY A 68 12.56 6.02 9.53
C GLY A 68 11.14 5.49 9.22
N CYS A 69 10.81 5.19 7.96
CA CYS A 69 9.51 4.65 7.60
C CYS A 69 9.24 3.33 8.34
N ALA A 70 8.19 3.30 9.15
CA ALA A 70 7.81 2.18 10.00
C ALA A 70 6.31 2.18 10.28
N CYS A 71 5.78 1.03 10.64
CA CYS A 71 4.38 0.91 11.04
C CYS A 71 4.11 1.58 12.40
N ASP A 72 2.92 2.13 12.54
CA ASP A 72 2.36 2.63 13.81
C ASP A 72 1.61 1.54 14.59
N VAL A 73 1.27 0.43 13.93
CA VAL A 73 0.74 -0.80 14.55
C VAL A 73 1.90 -1.70 14.97
N GLN A 74 1.74 -2.33 16.14
CA GLN A 74 2.76 -3.26 16.66
C GLN A 74 2.92 -4.47 15.73
N SER A 75 4.15 -4.88 15.43
CA SER A 75 4.49 -5.82 14.32
C SER A 75 3.75 -7.16 14.38
N HIS A 76 3.55 -7.75 15.57
CA HIS A 76 2.79 -9.01 15.71
C HIS A 76 1.28 -8.85 15.47
N MET A 77 0.75 -7.62 15.50
CA MET A 77 -0.60 -7.27 15.03
C MET A 77 -0.61 -6.97 13.53
N TYR A 78 0.49 -6.44 12.99
CA TYR A 78 0.65 -6.03 11.59
C TYR A 78 1.18 -7.15 10.67
N SER A 79 0.51 -8.30 10.74
CA SER A 79 0.62 -9.45 9.83
C SER A 79 -0.76 -10.12 9.76
N TYR A 80 -0.99 -10.94 8.74
CA TYR A 80 -2.21 -11.73 8.66
C TYR A 80 -2.37 -12.59 9.91
N SER A 81 -3.61 -12.67 10.42
CA SER A 81 -3.93 -13.48 11.61
C SER A 81 -3.65 -14.97 11.38
N PHE A 82 -3.81 -15.45 10.14
CA PHE A 82 -3.52 -16.81 9.71
C PHE A 82 -2.04 -17.04 9.32
N GLU A 83 -1.29 -15.98 9.03
CA GLU A 83 0.12 -16.04 8.60
C GLU A 83 1.00 -15.10 9.44
N GLY A 84 1.03 -15.31 10.75
CA GLY A 84 1.80 -14.42 11.62
C GLY A 84 3.30 -14.72 11.59
N LYS A 85 4.13 -13.67 11.40
CA LYS A 85 5.60 -13.74 11.42
C LYS A 85 6.15 -13.81 12.86
N PRO A 86 7.07 -14.74 13.17
CA PRO A 86 7.56 -14.96 14.55
C PRO A 86 8.77 -14.11 14.96
N ASP A 87 9.51 -13.58 14.00
CA ASP A 87 10.89 -13.10 14.18
C ASP A 87 11.05 -11.59 13.94
N TRP A 88 9.95 -10.83 14.04
CA TRP A 88 9.96 -9.37 13.92
C TRP A 88 11.12 -8.71 14.67
N SER A 89 11.83 -7.79 14.02
CA SER A 89 13.04 -7.17 14.58
C SER A 89 12.76 -6.31 15.81
N LYS A 90 11.71 -5.50 15.74
CA LYS A 90 11.27 -4.58 16.78
C LYS A 90 9.75 -4.50 16.85
N ARG A 91 9.26 -3.84 17.91
CA ARG A 91 7.82 -3.70 18.17
C ARG A 91 7.08 -2.95 17.07
N TYR A 92 7.72 -2.01 16.40
CA TYR A 92 7.18 -1.30 15.24
C TYR A 92 8.10 -1.52 14.05
N ALA A 93 7.80 -2.51 13.21
CA ALA A 93 8.68 -2.95 12.15
C ALA A 93 8.94 -1.83 11.12
N PRO A 94 10.19 -1.70 10.63
CA PRO A 94 10.51 -0.81 9.54
C PRO A 94 9.89 -1.30 8.23
N TRP A 95 9.74 -0.40 7.26
CA TRP A 95 9.07 -0.67 5.99
C TRP A 95 9.63 -1.89 5.26
N ASN A 96 10.96 -2.05 5.24
CA ASN A 96 11.65 -3.11 4.51
C ASN A 96 11.37 -4.49 5.10
N GLU A 97 11.24 -4.60 6.42
CA GLU A 97 10.89 -5.87 7.06
C GLU A 97 9.45 -6.28 6.76
N ILE A 98 8.53 -5.32 6.70
CA ILE A 98 7.14 -5.56 6.32
C ILE A 98 7.03 -5.90 4.84
N GLN A 99 7.78 -5.20 3.98
CA GLN A 99 7.85 -5.52 2.56
C GLN A 99 8.37 -6.94 2.36
N GLN A 100 9.42 -7.35 3.07
CA GLN A 100 9.92 -8.72 3.00
C GLN A 100 8.85 -9.74 3.42
N TYR A 101 8.11 -9.48 4.50
CA TYR A 101 6.98 -10.33 4.89
C TYR A 101 5.93 -10.48 3.79
N ILE A 102 5.62 -9.40 3.06
CA ILE A 102 4.67 -9.44 1.94
C ILE A 102 5.23 -10.28 0.80
N LEU A 103 6.50 -10.11 0.45
CA LEU A 103 7.17 -10.90 -0.58
C LEU A 103 7.16 -12.40 -0.20
N ASP A 104 7.60 -12.75 1.00
CA ASP A 104 7.62 -14.12 1.50
C ASP A 104 6.22 -14.76 1.48
N THR A 105 5.20 -14.00 1.88
CA THR A 105 3.81 -14.47 1.85
C THR A 105 3.31 -14.65 0.43
N THR A 106 3.65 -13.74 -0.49
CA THR A 106 3.25 -13.83 -1.90
C THR A 106 3.82 -15.10 -2.55
N GLU A 107 5.09 -15.41 -2.27
CA GLU A 107 5.73 -16.64 -2.77
C GLU A 107 5.16 -17.89 -2.11
N LYS A 108 4.99 -17.88 -0.77
CA LYS A 108 4.45 -19.04 -0.01
C LYS A 108 3.11 -19.53 -0.55
N TYR A 109 2.23 -18.61 -0.95
CA TYR A 109 0.89 -18.92 -1.45
C TYR A 109 0.83 -19.01 -2.99
N GLY A 110 1.98 -18.90 -3.69
CA GLY A 110 2.04 -18.95 -5.14
C GLY A 110 1.14 -17.90 -5.78
N LEU A 111 1.19 -16.67 -5.28
CA LEU A 111 0.37 -15.57 -5.80
C LEU A 111 1.09 -14.78 -6.89
N ARG A 112 2.43 -14.82 -6.96
CA ARG A 112 3.22 -14.02 -7.90
C ARG A 112 2.74 -14.18 -9.34
N GLN A 113 2.50 -15.41 -9.77
CA GLN A 113 2.01 -15.77 -11.11
C GLN A 113 0.56 -15.37 -11.38
N ARG A 114 -0.17 -14.93 -10.35
CA ARG A 114 -1.56 -14.44 -10.45
C ARG A 114 -1.64 -12.92 -10.47
N VAL A 115 -0.50 -12.24 -10.27
CA VAL A 115 -0.40 -10.78 -10.36
C VAL A 115 0.04 -10.40 -11.77
N GLU A 116 -0.77 -9.58 -12.44
CA GLU A 116 -0.36 -8.85 -13.62
C GLU A 116 0.15 -7.46 -13.19
N PHE A 117 1.46 -7.29 -13.30
CA PHE A 117 2.13 -6.03 -12.99
C PHE A 117 2.00 -5.02 -14.12
N HIS A 118 2.20 -3.75 -13.79
CA HIS A 118 2.05 -2.64 -14.72
C HIS A 118 0.67 -2.60 -15.39
N GLN A 119 -0.38 -2.94 -14.63
CA GLN A 119 -1.78 -2.87 -15.03
C GLN A 119 -2.51 -1.85 -14.15
N GLU A 120 -2.41 -0.56 -14.51
CA GLU A 120 -3.23 0.48 -13.87
C GLU A 120 -4.65 0.42 -14.41
N VAL A 121 -5.62 0.13 -13.54
CA VAL A 121 -7.05 0.15 -13.89
C VAL A 121 -7.53 1.59 -13.96
N ILE A 122 -8.10 1.99 -15.10
CA ILE A 122 -8.58 3.35 -15.37
C ILE A 122 -10.09 3.45 -15.54
N ALA A 123 -10.78 2.31 -15.80
CA ALA A 123 -12.23 2.28 -15.93
C ALA A 123 -12.80 0.92 -15.50
N ALA A 124 -14.03 0.96 -15.01
CA ALA A 124 -14.85 -0.20 -14.68
C ALA A 124 -16.29 0.09 -15.08
N GLU A 125 -16.87 -0.75 -15.92
CA GLU A 125 -18.23 -0.60 -16.44
C GLU A 125 -19.04 -1.85 -16.07
N TYR A 126 -20.21 -1.67 -15.46
CA TYR A 126 -21.13 -2.76 -15.17
C TYR A 126 -22.12 -2.93 -16.32
N ASN A 127 -22.32 -4.17 -16.75
CA ASN A 127 -23.30 -4.53 -17.78
C ASN A 127 -24.49 -5.24 -17.12
N ASP A 128 -25.64 -4.59 -17.11
CA ASP A 128 -26.87 -5.11 -16.49
C ASP A 128 -27.42 -6.37 -17.17
N ASP A 129 -27.30 -6.48 -18.49
CA ASP A 129 -27.83 -7.63 -19.25
C ASP A 129 -27.08 -8.93 -18.94
N THR A 130 -25.79 -8.83 -18.63
CA THR A 130 -24.91 -9.98 -18.37
C THR A 130 -24.56 -10.14 -16.90
N ALA A 131 -24.86 -9.14 -16.07
CA ALA A 131 -24.45 -9.03 -14.66
C ALA A 131 -22.94 -9.17 -14.46
N ARG A 132 -22.15 -8.50 -15.32
CA ARG A 132 -20.67 -8.59 -15.33
C ARG A 132 -20.03 -7.22 -15.42
N TRP A 133 -18.81 -7.15 -14.90
CA TRP A 133 -17.94 -5.99 -14.96
C TRP A 133 -16.97 -6.12 -16.12
N LEU A 134 -16.80 -5.02 -16.85
CA LEU A 134 -15.71 -4.82 -17.79
C LEU A 134 -14.70 -3.86 -17.16
N ILE A 135 -13.52 -4.37 -16.83
CA ILE A 135 -12.40 -3.60 -16.27
C ILE A 135 -11.42 -3.27 -17.39
N THR A 136 -11.02 -2.00 -17.51
CA THR A 136 -10.08 -1.53 -18.53
C THR A 136 -8.84 -0.94 -17.88
N THR A 137 -7.66 -1.33 -18.37
CA THR A 137 -6.37 -0.80 -17.92
C THR A 137 -5.85 0.30 -18.85
N GLU A 138 -4.90 1.10 -18.36
CA GLU A 138 -4.25 2.17 -19.14
C GLU A 138 -3.63 1.67 -20.44
N LYS A 139 -3.13 0.42 -20.46
CA LYS A 139 -2.56 -0.24 -21.65
C LYS A 139 -3.60 -0.77 -22.63
N GLY A 140 -4.88 -0.54 -22.36
CA GLY A 140 -6.00 -1.03 -23.15
C GLY A 140 -6.30 -2.53 -22.97
N ASP A 141 -5.74 -3.19 -21.94
CA ASP A 141 -6.18 -4.54 -21.57
C ASP A 141 -7.60 -4.48 -20.99
N ARG A 142 -8.40 -5.50 -21.30
CA ARG A 142 -9.81 -5.58 -20.91
C ARG A 142 -10.10 -6.91 -20.25
N PHE A 143 -10.70 -6.86 -19.07
CA PHE A 143 -11.06 -8.02 -18.26
C PHE A 143 -12.57 -8.02 -18.04
N ASP A 144 -13.21 -9.11 -18.45
CA ASP A 144 -14.63 -9.33 -18.23
C ASP A 144 -14.78 -10.28 -17.02
N CYS A 145 -15.33 -9.79 -15.91
CA CYS A 145 -15.43 -10.52 -14.64
C CYS A 145 -16.80 -10.45 -13.96
N ARG A 146 -17.10 -11.40 -13.08
CA ARG A 146 -18.34 -11.37 -12.27
C ARG A 146 -18.17 -10.48 -11.06
N TYR A 147 -17.00 -10.59 -10.41
CA TYR A 147 -16.68 -9.88 -9.19
C TYR A 147 -15.50 -8.96 -9.40
N TRP A 148 -15.65 -7.73 -8.95
CA TRP A 148 -14.57 -6.74 -8.92
C TRP A 148 -14.27 -6.39 -7.47
N VAL A 149 -13.04 -6.63 -7.04
CA VAL A 149 -12.57 -6.36 -5.68
C VAL A 149 -11.60 -5.18 -5.70
N LEU A 150 -11.97 -4.11 -5.04
CA LEU A 150 -11.16 -2.91 -4.87
C LEU A 150 -10.25 -3.03 -3.64
N ALA A 151 -8.96 -3.26 -3.87
CA ALA A 151 -7.92 -3.31 -2.85
C ALA A 151 -6.77 -2.30 -3.14
N SER A 152 -7.11 -1.16 -3.76
CA SER A 152 -6.17 -0.14 -4.23
C SER A 152 -5.46 0.63 -3.12
N GLY A 153 -5.99 0.58 -1.90
CA GLY A 153 -5.46 1.27 -0.73
C GLY A 153 -5.77 2.78 -0.73
N PRO A 154 -6.13 3.36 0.43
CA PRO A 154 -6.64 4.72 0.48
C PRO A 154 -5.58 5.83 0.32
N LEU A 155 -4.29 5.52 0.46
CA LEU A 155 -3.22 6.52 0.62
C LEU A 155 -2.06 6.34 -0.37
N HIS A 156 -2.35 5.87 -1.59
CA HIS A 156 -1.31 5.51 -2.57
C HIS A 156 -1.00 6.61 -3.60
N VAL A 157 -1.89 7.60 -3.77
CA VAL A 157 -1.68 8.75 -4.66
C VAL A 157 -1.10 9.92 -3.87
N PRO A 158 0.16 10.32 -4.11
CA PRO A 158 0.74 11.47 -3.43
C PRO A 158 0.01 12.76 -3.83
N GLN A 159 -0.18 13.65 -2.85
CA GLN A 159 -0.78 14.97 -3.07
C GLN A 159 0.32 16.02 -3.01
N TYR A 160 0.58 16.67 -4.14
CA TYR A 160 1.54 17.76 -4.21
C TYR A 160 0.84 19.07 -3.85
N PRO A 161 1.38 19.87 -2.92
CA PRO A 161 0.78 21.15 -2.56
C PRO A 161 0.95 22.13 -3.72
N ASP A 162 -0.14 22.85 -4.05
CA ASP A 162 -0.08 23.98 -4.99
C ASP A 162 0.56 25.19 -4.30
N ILE A 163 1.87 25.35 -4.51
CA ILE A 163 2.68 26.43 -3.94
C ILE A 163 3.16 27.32 -5.07
N LYS A 164 2.72 28.58 -5.06
CA LYS A 164 3.14 29.58 -6.05
C LYS A 164 4.67 29.67 -6.12
N GLY A 165 5.22 29.42 -7.29
CA GLY A 165 6.65 29.50 -7.56
C GLY A 165 7.44 28.22 -7.30
N LEU A 166 6.80 27.11 -6.89
CA LEU A 166 7.48 25.83 -6.68
C LEU A 166 8.20 25.33 -7.94
N ASP A 167 7.60 25.49 -9.11
CA ASP A 167 8.19 25.08 -10.41
C ASP A 167 9.46 25.87 -10.77
N SER A 168 9.65 27.05 -10.16
CA SER A 168 10.83 27.89 -10.37
C SER A 168 11.93 27.67 -9.31
N PHE A 169 11.68 26.80 -8.32
CA PHE A 169 12.64 26.48 -7.30
C PHE A 169 13.83 25.74 -7.92
N ARG A 170 15.04 26.30 -7.76
CA ARG A 170 16.27 25.75 -8.37
C ARG A 170 16.83 24.54 -7.63
N GLY A 171 16.33 24.25 -6.43
CA GLY A 171 16.74 23.09 -5.64
C GLY A 171 15.94 21.83 -6.01
N LYS A 172 16.36 20.70 -5.44
CA LYS A 172 15.65 19.43 -5.62
C LYS A 172 14.32 19.44 -4.87
N VAL A 173 13.26 18.94 -5.52
CA VAL A 173 11.92 18.73 -4.95
C VAL A 173 11.52 17.27 -5.15
N PHE A 174 11.03 16.62 -4.09
CA PHE A 174 10.40 15.30 -4.16
C PHE A 174 9.42 15.12 -3.00
N HIS A 175 8.50 14.16 -3.14
CA HIS A 175 7.50 13.81 -2.13
C HIS A 175 7.96 12.60 -1.31
N SER A 176 7.57 12.49 -0.03
CA SER A 176 8.02 11.38 0.84
C SER A 176 7.65 9.99 0.30
N ALA A 177 6.47 9.85 -0.31
CA ALA A 177 6.01 8.64 -1.02
C ALA A 177 6.76 8.33 -2.34
N ARG A 178 7.71 9.18 -2.74
CA ARG A 178 8.58 9.04 -3.92
C ARG A 178 10.00 9.48 -3.53
N TRP A 179 10.46 8.96 -2.40
CA TRP A 179 11.75 9.33 -1.83
C TRP A 179 12.89 9.04 -2.82
N ASP A 180 13.72 10.04 -3.08
CA ASP A 180 14.87 9.92 -3.97
C ASP A 180 16.11 9.51 -3.16
N HIS A 181 16.47 8.23 -3.24
CA HIS A 181 17.62 7.67 -2.51
C HIS A 181 18.97 8.07 -3.11
N ASP A 182 18.99 8.57 -4.35
CA ASP A 182 20.22 8.98 -5.02
C ASP A 182 20.60 10.43 -4.66
N TYR A 183 19.70 11.15 -3.99
CA TYR A 183 19.92 12.54 -3.59
C TYR A 183 20.46 12.64 -2.15
N ASP A 184 21.77 12.84 -2.03
CA ASP A 184 22.43 13.07 -0.74
C ASP A 184 21.94 14.38 -0.10
N LEU A 185 21.45 14.32 1.14
CA LEU A 185 20.97 15.46 1.91
C LEU A 185 22.07 16.13 2.77
N LYS A 186 23.24 15.49 2.90
CA LYS A 186 24.28 15.88 3.83
C LYS A 186 24.75 17.32 3.61
N GLY A 187 24.76 18.10 4.69
CA GLY A 187 25.21 19.50 4.67
C GLY A 187 24.35 20.43 3.81
N LYS A 188 23.12 20.05 3.45
CA LYS A 188 22.19 20.90 2.71
C LYS A 188 21.20 21.61 3.64
N LYS A 189 20.57 22.66 3.14
CA LYS A 189 19.40 23.29 3.77
C LYS A 189 18.15 22.64 3.19
N VAL A 190 17.35 22.01 4.05
CA VAL A 190 16.17 21.23 3.66
C VAL A 190 14.91 21.90 4.20
N VAL A 191 13.88 21.96 3.36
CA VAL A 191 12.54 22.43 3.74
C VAL A 191 11.59 21.23 3.70
N SER A 192 11.00 20.93 4.85
CA SER A 192 9.97 19.91 5.02
C SER A 192 8.60 20.58 5.13
N ILE A 193 7.67 20.26 4.23
CA ILE A 193 6.32 20.82 4.22
C ILE A 193 5.32 19.77 4.72
N GLY A 194 4.64 20.09 5.82
CA GLY A 194 3.71 19.20 6.51
C GLY A 194 4.36 18.44 7.67
N THR A 195 3.53 18.09 8.66
CA THR A 195 3.92 17.43 9.91
C THR A 195 3.09 16.18 10.22
N GLY A 196 2.62 15.51 9.16
CA GLY A 196 1.89 14.24 9.27
C GLY A 196 2.78 13.05 9.61
N GLY A 197 2.21 11.84 9.53
CA GLY A 197 2.88 10.59 9.93
C GLY A 197 4.25 10.36 9.28
N SER A 198 4.41 10.69 8.00
CA SER A 198 5.72 10.57 7.33
C SER A 198 6.75 11.55 7.88
N ALA A 199 6.40 12.81 8.07
CA ALA A 199 7.33 13.85 8.54
C ALA A 199 7.79 13.59 9.98
N ILE A 200 6.88 13.12 10.85
CA ILE A 200 7.24 12.71 12.23
C ILE A 200 8.29 11.59 12.22
N GLN A 201 8.38 10.80 11.14
CA GLN A 201 9.33 9.71 10.99
C GLN A 201 10.63 10.15 10.28
N TYR A 202 10.57 10.85 9.14
CA TYR A 202 11.80 11.20 8.42
C TYR A 202 12.53 12.42 8.99
N CYS A 203 11.83 13.41 9.55
CA CYS A 203 12.48 14.63 10.05
C CYS A 203 13.54 14.33 11.13
N PRO A 204 13.27 13.48 12.14
CA PRO A 204 14.29 13.11 13.14
C PRO A 204 15.50 12.37 12.54
N GLU A 205 15.29 11.61 11.47
CA GLU A 205 16.36 10.82 10.83
C GLU A 205 17.27 11.71 9.98
N ILE A 206 16.72 12.69 9.24
CA ILE A 206 17.52 13.56 8.37
C ILE A 206 18.12 14.78 9.10
N ALA A 207 17.51 15.21 10.22
CA ALA A 207 17.95 16.41 10.95
C ALA A 207 19.44 16.38 11.37
N PRO A 208 20.03 15.25 11.81
CA PRO A 208 21.46 15.18 12.12
C PRO A 208 22.38 15.24 10.89
N GLU A 209 21.86 15.00 9.68
CA GLU A 209 22.66 14.89 8.45
C GLU A 209 22.72 16.21 7.66
N VAL A 210 21.65 17.00 7.73
CA VAL A 210 21.51 18.27 7.00
C VAL A 210 22.20 19.43 7.72
N GLU A 211 22.56 20.50 7.00
CA GLU A 211 23.06 21.74 7.61
C GLU A 211 21.96 22.42 8.43
N GLN A 212 20.74 22.45 7.88
CA GLN A 212 19.58 23.08 8.49
C GLN A 212 18.29 22.44 8.00
N LEU A 213 17.40 22.06 8.92
CA LEU A 213 16.06 21.59 8.61
C LEU A 213 15.01 22.64 8.98
N TYR A 214 14.23 23.11 8.01
CA TYR A 214 13.07 23.97 8.24
C TYR A 214 11.80 23.13 8.12
N VAL A 215 10.98 23.09 9.19
CA VAL A 215 9.72 22.35 9.21
C VAL A 215 8.55 23.33 9.14
N PHE A 216 7.81 23.31 8.03
CA PHE A 216 6.65 24.15 7.80
C PHE A 216 5.38 23.40 8.20
N GLN A 217 4.80 23.83 9.32
CA GLN A 217 3.61 23.24 9.92
C GLN A 217 2.40 24.14 9.73
N ARG A 218 1.36 23.63 9.06
CA ARG A 218 0.05 24.31 9.02
C ARG A 218 -0.77 24.06 10.29
N SER A 219 -0.80 22.83 10.76
CA SER A 219 -1.57 22.41 11.94
C SER A 219 -0.80 21.34 12.71
N PRO A 220 -0.59 21.49 14.03
CA PRO A 220 0.11 20.49 14.83
C PRO A 220 -0.70 19.19 14.96
N ALA A 221 -0.01 18.06 14.89
CA ALA A 221 -0.57 16.76 15.23
C ALA A 221 -0.35 16.43 16.72
N TRP A 222 -1.24 15.62 17.30
CA TRP A 222 -1.01 15.02 18.61
C TRP A 222 -0.03 13.86 18.47
N VAL A 223 1.15 13.99 19.08
CA VAL A 223 2.21 12.98 19.02
C VAL A 223 2.34 12.31 20.38
N ILE A 224 2.21 10.99 20.40
CA ILE A 224 2.38 10.17 21.61
C ILE A 224 3.69 9.39 21.48
N PRO A 225 4.50 9.30 22.55
CA PRO A 225 5.68 8.46 22.55
C PRO A 225 5.35 7.02 22.15
N ARG A 226 6.09 6.51 21.17
CA ARG A 226 6.05 5.08 20.82
C ARG A 226 6.95 4.34 21.81
N ASP A 227 6.39 3.37 22.53
CA ASP A 227 7.16 2.41 23.34
C ASP A 227 7.87 1.42 22.39
N ASP A 228 8.84 1.94 21.62
CA ASP A 228 9.62 1.17 20.66
C ASP A 228 10.71 0.39 21.39
N ARG A 229 10.80 -0.90 21.06
CA ARG A 229 11.82 -1.80 21.60
C ARG A 229 12.14 -2.89 20.61
N ARG A 230 13.37 -3.38 20.67
CA ARG A 230 13.77 -4.58 19.92
C ARG A 230 13.20 -5.84 20.59
N TYR A 231 12.87 -6.84 19.77
CA TYR A 231 12.60 -8.17 20.27
C TYR A 231 13.93 -8.92 20.45
N LEU A 232 14.12 -9.52 21.62
CA LEU A 232 15.32 -10.29 21.94
C LEU A 232 15.35 -11.59 21.12
N GLY A 233 16.56 -12.12 20.88
CA GLY A 233 16.72 -13.38 20.15
C GLY A 233 15.96 -14.55 20.79
N ILE A 234 15.86 -14.58 22.12
CA ILE A 234 15.08 -15.59 22.83
C ILE A 234 13.56 -15.42 22.63
N GLU A 235 13.03 -14.19 22.60
CA GLU A 235 11.61 -13.94 22.32
C GLU A 235 11.25 -14.46 20.92
N LYS A 236 12.07 -14.16 19.92
CA LYS A 236 11.87 -14.63 18.54
C LYS A 236 11.90 -16.17 18.43
N LYS A 237 12.87 -16.82 19.08
CA LYS A 237 12.97 -18.30 19.13
C LYS A 237 11.74 -18.92 19.78
N LEU A 238 11.25 -18.33 20.88
CA LEU A 238 10.04 -18.81 21.56
C LEU A 238 8.79 -18.61 20.69
N PHE A 239 8.64 -17.47 20.02
CA PHE A 239 7.52 -17.24 19.10
C PHE A 239 7.54 -18.16 17.87
N ALA A 240 8.72 -18.53 17.38
CA ALA A 240 8.89 -19.50 16.30
C ALA A 240 8.56 -20.93 16.77
N ARG A 241 9.03 -21.32 17.96
CA ARG A 241 8.84 -22.67 18.51
C ARG A 241 7.42 -22.92 19.02
N PHE A 242 6.78 -21.91 19.60
CA PHE A 242 5.48 -22.02 20.26
C PHE A 242 4.46 -21.03 19.67
N PRO A 243 3.73 -21.41 18.61
CA PRO A 243 2.72 -20.55 17.98
C PRO A 243 1.64 -20.06 18.95
N ALA A 244 1.30 -20.84 19.99
CA ALA A 244 0.35 -20.44 21.02
C ALA A 244 0.82 -19.20 21.80
N LEU A 245 2.12 -19.13 22.15
CA LEU A 245 2.69 -17.95 22.82
C LEU A 245 2.61 -16.71 21.94
N ARG A 246 2.88 -16.87 20.63
CA ARG A 246 2.74 -15.78 19.65
C ARG A 246 1.29 -15.31 19.53
N LYS A 247 0.32 -16.22 19.50
CA LYS A 247 -1.12 -15.87 19.48
C LYS A 247 -1.56 -15.18 20.77
N LEU A 248 -1.11 -15.65 21.93
CA LEU A 248 -1.38 -15.01 23.23
C LEU A 248 -0.79 -13.59 23.28
N HIS A 249 0.45 -13.40 22.81
CA HIS A 249 1.06 -12.09 22.70
C HIS A 249 0.26 -11.17 21.78
N ARG A 250 -0.18 -11.66 20.61
CA ARG A 250 -1.07 -10.91 19.71
C ARG A 250 -2.38 -10.51 20.39
N ALA A 251 -3.04 -11.43 21.10
CA ALA A 251 -4.27 -11.14 21.83
C ALA A 251 -4.05 -10.10 22.94
N ARG A 252 -2.93 -10.19 23.68
CA ARG A 252 -2.52 -9.20 24.68
C ARG A 252 -2.37 -7.81 24.04
N LEU A 253 -1.68 -7.72 22.89
CA LEU A 253 -1.50 -6.46 22.17
C LEU A 253 -2.85 -5.88 21.73
N TYR A 254 -3.74 -6.70 21.18
CA TYR A 254 -5.10 -6.28 20.81
C TYR A 254 -5.85 -5.65 21.99
N TRP A 255 -6.01 -6.40 23.09
CA TRP A 255 -6.75 -5.90 24.26
C TRP A 255 -6.12 -4.68 24.91
N THR A 256 -4.78 -4.58 24.90
CA THR A 256 -4.07 -3.39 25.41
C THR A 256 -4.30 -2.16 24.54
N ASN A 257 -4.50 -2.32 23.23
CA ASN A 257 -4.79 -1.20 22.34
C ASN A 257 -6.27 -0.81 22.44
N GLU A 258 -7.19 -1.78 22.44
CA GLU A 258 -8.63 -1.54 22.62
C GLU A 258 -8.94 -0.83 23.95
N SER A 259 -8.25 -1.19 25.04
CA SER A 259 -8.45 -0.54 26.34
C SER A 259 -8.08 0.95 26.34
N ARG A 260 -7.24 1.41 25.41
CA ARG A 260 -6.89 2.85 25.25
C ARG A 260 -7.96 3.62 24.49
N VAL A 261 -8.74 2.93 23.67
CA VAL A 261 -9.83 3.52 22.89
C VAL A 261 -11.06 3.74 23.77
N TRP A 262 -11.29 2.86 24.75
CA TRP A 262 -12.45 2.94 25.64
C TRP A 262 -12.62 4.30 26.35
N PRO A 263 -11.56 4.92 26.95
CA PRO A 263 -11.67 6.26 27.54
C PRO A 263 -11.96 7.37 26.52
N ILE A 264 -11.54 7.21 25.25
CA ILE A 264 -11.80 8.21 24.19
C ILE A 264 -13.32 8.32 23.93
N PHE A 265 -14.02 7.19 23.93
CA PHE A 265 -15.48 7.15 23.77
C PHE A 265 -16.26 7.37 25.06
N ASN A 266 -15.58 7.35 26.22
CA ASN A 266 -16.18 7.59 27.53
C ASN A 266 -15.35 8.62 28.31
N PRO A 267 -15.38 9.91 27.92
CA PRO A 267 -14.47 10.92 28.46
C PRO A 267 -14.60 11.14 29.97
N SER A 268 -15.76 10.80 30.55
CA SER A 268 -16.00 10.88 32.00
C SER A 268 -15.23 9.84 32.82
N LEU A 269 -14.57 8.87 32.17
CA LEU A 269 -13.76 7.82 32.79
C LEU A 269 -12.25 8.08 32.71
N ALA A 270 -11.83 9.13 32.00
CA ALA A 270 -10.42 9.52 31.83
C ALA A 270 -9.99 10.50 32.94
#